data_AF-A0A6C0ET58-F1
#
_entry.id   AF-A0A6C0ET58-F1
#
_cell.length_a   1.000
_cell.length_b   1.000
_cell.length_c   1.000
_cell.angle_alpha   90.00
_cell.angle_beta   90.00
_cell.angle_gamma   90.00
#
_symmetry.space_group_name_H-M   'P 1'
#
loop_
_entity.id
_entity.type
_entity.pdbx_description
1 polymer ?
#
loop_
_entity_poly.entity_id
_entity_poly.type
_entity_poly.pdbx_seq_one_letter_code
_entity_poly.pdbx_strand_id
1 'polypeptide(L)'
;METKEQLVNNIKEWIKMDTEITQLKTEIKERNNKKKLLTETLVTTMKNNTIDCFDINGGALVYKKSTVKKPINGKTLLSALQNYYKNDPKSAEELTKHVLDSRDEQIKETIKRRIDK
;
A
#
# COMPACT_ATOMS: atom_id res chain seq x y z
N MET A 1 -28.69 -1.94 27.98
CA MET A 1 -27.39 -2.00 28.67
C MET A 1 -26.80 -3.35 28.35
N GLU A 2 -25.63 -3.38 27.70
CA GLU A 2 -24.90 -4.62 27.46
C GLU A 2 -24.48 -5.20 28.82
N THR A 3 -24.77 -6.47 29.07
CA THR A 3 -24.40 -7.09 30.35
C THR A 3 -22.89 -7.27 30.41
N LYS A 4 -22.30 -7.28 31.62
CA LYS A 4 -20.86 -7.54 31.79
C LYS A 4 -20.41 -8.83 31.08
N GLU A 5 -21.27 -9.85 31.04
CA GLU A 5 -20.99 -11.12 30.35
C GLU A 5 -20.95 -10.97 28.82
N GLN A 6 -21.90 -10.22 28.24
CA GLN A 6 -21.92 -9.91 26.81
C GLN A 6 -20.67 -9.15 26.39
N LEU A 7 -20.26 -8.14 27.18
CA LEU A 7 -19.04 -7.38 26.94
C LEU A 7 -17.79 -8.28 26.96
N VAL A 8 -17.68 -9.18 27.94
CA VAL A 8 -16.54 -10.11 28.05
C VAL A 8 -16.50 -11.08 26.87
N ASN A 9 -17.64 -11.58 26.41
CA ASN A 9 -17.70 -12.45 25.23
C ASN A 9 -17.31 -11.71 23.95
N ASN A 10 -17.80 -10.49 23.76
CA ASN A 10 -17.45 -9.65 22.61
C ASN A 10 -15.96 -9.32 22.58
N ILE A 11 -15.33 -9.04 23.72
CA ILE A 11 -13.88 -8.82 23.81
C ILE A 11 -13.10 -10.10 23.44
N LYS A 12 -13.52 -11.27 23.94
CA LYS A 12 -12.86 -12.55 23.62
C LYS A 12 -12.94 -12.87 22.13
N GLU A 13 -14.11 -12.69 21.53
CA GLU A 13 -14.31 -12.90 20.10
C GLU A 13 -13.49 -11.90 19.28
N TRP A 14 -13.49 -10.62 19.68
CA TRP A 14 -12.68 -9.59 19.03
C TRP A 14 -11.17 -9.93 19.07
N ILE A 15 -10.65 -10.39 20.20
CA ILE A 15 -9.23 -10.82 20.34
C ILE A 15 -8.93 -12.03 19.46
N LYS A 16 -9.86 -12.99 19.37
CA LYS A 16 -9.74 -14.16 18.49
C LYS A 16 -9.65 -13.71 17.03
N MET A 17 -10.58 -12.87 16.58
CA MET A 17 -10.60 -12.34 15.22
C MET A 17 -9.35 -11.52 14.89
N ASP A 18 -8.88 -10.67 15.80
CA ASP A 18 -7.65 -9.89 15.64
C ASP A 18 -6.41 -10.79 15.44
N THR A 19 -6.35 -11.90 16.19
CA THR A 19 -5.26 -12.88 16.08
C THR A 19 -5.29 -13.61 14.73
N GLU A 20 -6.46 -14.11 14.34
CA GLU A 20 -6.65 -14.81 13.04
C GLU A 20 -6.33 -13.89 11.86
N ILE A 21 -6.83 -12.64 11.88
CA ILE A 21 -6.54 -11.64 10.85
C ILE A 21 -5.03 -11.36 10.76
N THR A 22 -4.35 -11.28 11.91
CA THR A 22 -2.89 -11.01 11.93
C THR A 22 -2.10 -12.17 11.32
N GLN A 23 -2.49 -13.41 11.61
CA GLN A 23 -1.89 -14.61 11.01
C GLN A 23 -2.11 -14.62 9.49
N LEU A 24 -3.35 -14.46 9.04
CA LEU A 24 -3.71 -14.43 7.62
C LEU A 24 -3.00 -13.30 6.87
N LYS A 25 -2.87 -12.11 7.45
CA LYS A 25 -2.12 -11.00 6.85
C LYS A 25 -0.64 -11.33 6.66
N THR A 26 -0.04 -12.04 7.61
CA THR A 26 1.36 -12.47 7.52
C THR A 26 1.54 -13.47 6.37
N GLU A 27 0.65 -14.46 6.31
CA GLU A 27 0.59 -15.45 5.24
C GLU A 27 0.35 -14.85 3.84
N ILE A 28 -0.53 -13.86 3.74
CA ILE A 28 -0.78 -13.09 2.50
C ILE A 28 0.48 -12.34 2.09
N LYS A 29 1.15 -11.67 3.05
CA LYS A 29 2.38 -10.93 2.79
C LYS A 29 3.48 -11.83 2.24
N GLU A 30 3.67 -13.01 2.83
CA GLU A 30 4.66 -13.99 2.35
C GLU A 30 4.36 -14.47 0.92
N ARG A 31 3.10 -14.85 0.64
CA ARG A 31 2.69 -15.29 -0.70
C ARG A 31 2.82 -14.18 -1.74
N ASN A 32 2.47 -12.95 -1.40
CA ASN A 32 2.66 -11.79 -2.27
C ASN A 32 4.14 -11.51 -2.56
N ASN A 33 5.02 -11.63 -1.56
CA ASN A 33 6.46 -11.48 -1.76
C ASN A 33 7.02 -12.56 -2.69
N LYS A 34 6.66 -13.83 -2.46
CA LYS A 34 7.06 -14.94 -3.34
C LYS A 34 6.54 -14.74 -4.77
N LYS A 35 5.27 -14.36 -4.92
CA LYS A 35 4.68 -14.06 -6.23
C LYS A 35 5.40 -12.91 -6.92
N LYS A 36 5.75 -11.84 -6.19
CA LYS A 36 6.49 -10.70 -6.74
C LYS A 36 7.85 -11.13 -7.28
N LEU A 37 8.61 -11.90 -6.51
CA LEU A 37 9.91 -12.42 -6.95
C LEU A 37 9.78 -13.29 -8.22
N LEU A 38 8.81 -14.20 -8.25
CA LEU A 38 8.54 -15.02 -9.43
C LEU A 38 8.14 -14.16 -10.63
N THR A 39 7.34 -13.11 -10.42
CA THR A 39 6.91 -12.19 -11.48
C THR A 39 8.10 -11.43 -12.06
N GLU A 40 9.04 -10.97 -11.23
CA GLU A 40 10.25 -10.28 -11.68
C GLU A 40 11.14 -11.20 -12.54
N THR A 41 11.30 -12.46 -12.13
CA THR A 41 12.00 -13.47 -12.93
C THR A 41 11.28 -13.74 -14.25
N LEU A 42 9.96 -13.95 -14.23
CA LEU A 42 9.16 -14.21 -15.43
C LEU A 42 9.18 -13.03 -16.41
N VAL A 43 9.03 -11.80 -15.93
CA VAL A 43 9.13 -10.59 -16.76
C VAL A 43 10.50 -10.51 -17.44
N THR A 44 11.58 -10.83 -16.72
CA THR A 44 12.94 -10.83 -17.28
C THR A 44 13.09 -11.91 -18.35
N THR A 45 12.63 -13.13 -18.07
CA THR A 45 12.68 -14.24 -19.03
C THR A 45 11.83 -13.96 -20.27
N MET A 46 10.60 -13.50 -20.11
CA MET A 46 9.70 -13.17 -21.22
C MET A 46 10.26 -12.03 -22.07
N LYS A 47 10.85 -11.00 -21.45
CA LYS A 47 11.50 -9.89 -22.16
C LYS A 47 12.74 -10.35 -22.93
N ASN A 48 13.61 -11.16 -22.32
CA ASN A 48 14.86 -11.62 -22.94
C ASN A 48 14.62 -12.59 -24.10
N ASN A 49 13.57 -13.40 -24.00
CA ASN A 49 13.21 -14.39 -25.02
C ASN A 49 12.13 -13.87 -25.99
N THR A 50 11.73 -12.59 -25.90
CA THR A 50 10.66 -12.01 -26.75
C THR A 50 9.38 -12.84 -26.75
N ILE A 51 8.97 -13.34 -25.58
CA ILE A 51 7.74 -14.10 -25.38
C ILE A 51 6.64 -13.12 -25.00
N ASP A 52 5.73 -12.82 -25.93
CA ASP A 52 4.60 -11.91 -25.67
C ASP A 52 3.44 -12.60 -24.95
N CYS A 53 3.24 -13.89 -25.22
CA CYS A 53 2.15 -14.69 -24.66
C CYS A 53 2.60 -16.13 -24.39
N PHE A 54 2.12 -16.72 -23.29
CA PHE A 54 2.37 -18.10 -22.91
C PHE A 54 1.08 -18.77 -22.46
N ASP A 55 0.62 -19.76 -23.22
CA ASP A 55 -0.62 -20.47 -22.93
C ASP A 55 -0.46 -21.43 -21.73
N ILE A 56 -1.48 -21.46 -20.89
CA ILE A 56 -1.56 -22.31 -19.70
C ILE A 56 -2.94 -22.96 -19.59
N ASN A 57 -3.06 -24.01 -18.79
CA ASN A 57 -4.37 -24.58 -18.48
C ASN A 57 -5.24 -23.52 -17.78
N GLY A 58 -6.32 -23.09 -18.44
CA GLY A 58 -7.23 -22.06 -17.95
C GLY A 58 -6.95 -20.62 -18.41
N GLY A 59 -6.04 -20.40 -19.37
CA GLY A 59 -5.85 -19.08 -20.00
C GLY A 59 -4.45 -18.87 -20.58
N ALA A 60 -3.96 -17.63 -20.55
CA ALA A 60 -2.62 -17.30 -21.00
C ALA A 60 -1.98 -16.24 -20.12
N LEU A 61 -0.66 -16.31 -19.98
CA LEU A 61 0.17 -15.24 -19.41
C LEU A 61 0.59 -14.30 -20.54
N VAL A 62 0.25 -13.03 -20.42
CA VAL A 62 0.57 -12.00 -21.42
C VAL A 62 1.54 -11.00 -20.82
N TYR A 63 2.64 -10.74 -21.51
CA TYR A 63 3.54 -9.65 -21.15
C TYR A 63 2.88 -8.31 -21.49
N LYS A 64 2.59 -7.49 -20.47
CA LYS A 64 2.02 -6.15 -20.64
C LYS A 64 2.91 -5.10 -20.01
N LYS A 65 3.35 -4.13 -20.82
CA LYS A 65 4.04 -2.92 -20.35
C LYS A 65 3.06 -1.75 -20.31
N SER A 66 2.91 -1.11 -19.15
CA SER A 66 2.09 0.10 -18.99
C SER A 66 2.95 1.22 -18.44
N THR A 67 2.86 2.41 -19.02
CA THR A 67 3.52 3.62 -18.52
C THR A 67 2.51 4.46 -17.77
N VAL A 68 2.68 4.59 -16.46
CA VAL A 68 1.82 5.43 -15.61
C VAL A 68 2.65 6.55 -14.99
N LYS A 69 2.06 7.75 -14.86
CA LYS A 69 2.69 8.84 -14.11
C LYS A 69 2.74 8.46 -12.64
N LYS A 70 3.86 8.72 -11.99
CA LYS A 70 4.00 8.46 -10.54
C LYS A 70 3.02 9.36 -9.77
N PRO A 71 2.39 8.86 -8.68
CA PRO A 71 1.54 9.68 -7.85
C PRO A 71 2.33 10.81 -7.19
N ILE A 72 1.67 11.94 -6.98
CA ILE A 72 2.28 13.10 -6.33
C ILE A 72 2.19 12.93 -4.81
N ASN A 73 3.34 12.77 -4.17
CA ASN A 73 3.52 12.91 -2.72
C ASN A 73 4.24 14.22 -2.39
N GLY A 74 4.30 14.60 -1.11
CA GLY A 74 4.88 15.89 -0.68
C GLY A 74 6.31 16.12 -1.21
N LYS A 75 7.15 15.08 -1.27
CA LYS A 75 8.51 15.19 -1.84
C LYS A 75 8.49 15.48 -3.33
N THR A 76 7.68 14.73 -4.09
CA THR A 76 7.57 14.95 -5.55
C THR A 76 6.91 16.28 -5.88
N LEU A 77 5.98 16.76 -5.05
CA LEU A 77 5.37 18.07 -5.17
C LEU A 77 6.41 19.17 -4.96
N LEU A 78 7.16 19.10 -3.86
CA LEU A 78 8.22 20.05 -3.57
C LEU A 78 9.25 20.11 -4.69
N SER A 79 9.76 18.95 -5.13
CA SER A 79 10.74 18.90 -6.21
C SER A 79 10.18 19.45 -7.53
N ALA A 80 8.90 19.20 -7.84
CA ALA A 80 8.26 19.76 -9.03
C ALA A 80 8.14 21.29 -8.93
N LEU A 81 7.74 21.81 -7.77
CA LEU A 81 7.59 23.24 -7.53
C LEU A 81 8.95 23.95 -7.47
N GLN A 82 9.98 23.38 -6.85
CA GLN A 82 11.34 23.92 -6.87
C GLN A 82 11.93 23.95 -8.29
N ASN A 83 11.65 22.94 -9.10
CA ASN A 83 12.04 22.92 -10.51
C ASN A 83 11.30 23.97 -11.36
N TYR A 84 10.09 24.38 -10.95
CA TYR A 84 9.30 25.41 -11.63
C TYR A 84 9.70 26.82 -11.16
N TYR A 85 9.80 27.03 -9.85
CA TYR A 85 10.23 28.26 -9.19
C TYR A 85 11.74 28.29 -8.94
N LYS A 86 12.56 28.07 -9.98
CA LYS A 86 14.03 27.93 -9.83
C LYS A 86 14.73 29.11 -9.15
N ASN A 87 14.19 30.33 -9.33
CA ASN A 87 14.74 31.56 -8.76
C ASN A 87 14.12 31.91 -7.40
N ASP A 88 13.12 31.15 -6.96
CA ASP A 88 12.40 31.38 -5.71
C ASP A 88 12.02 30.04 -5.03
N PRO A 89 13.01 29.34 -4.44
CA PRO A 89 12.76 28.09 -3.74
C PRO A 89 11.89 28.28 -2.50
N LYS A 90 11.82 29.49 -1.93
CA LYS A 90 11.00 29.78 -0.73
C LYS A 90 9.50 29.69 -1.06
N SER A 91 9.07 30.30 -2.17
CA SER A 91 7.67 30.17 -2.62
C SER A 91 7.27 28.73 -2.89
N ALA A 92 8.18 27.92 -3.44
CA ALA A 92 7.92 26.48 -3.65
C ALA A 92 7.72 25.71 -2.33
N GLU A 93 8.52 26.03 -1.30
CA GLU A 93 8.40 25.44 0.03
C GLU A 93 7.10 25.87 0.73
N GLU A 94 6.77 27.16 0.70
CA GLU A 94 5.55 27.70 1.29
C GLU A 94 4.29 27.10 0.64
N LEU A 95 4.24 27.04 -0.69
CA LEU A 95 3.13 26.43 -1.42
C LEU A 95 3.02 24.93 -1.13
N THR A 96 4.14 24.21 -1.09
CA THR A 96 4.13 22.78 -0.73
C THR A 96 3.54 22.60 0.67
N LYS A 97 3.99 23.41 1.63
CA LYS A 97 3.50 23.37 3.01
C LYS A 97 2.00 23.67 3.07
N HIS A 98 1.55 24.74 2.43
CA HIS A 98 0.13 25.09 2.39
C HIS A 98 -0.75 23.98 1.79
N VAL A 99 -0.32 23.33 0.71
CA VAL A 99 -1.06 22.21 0.08
C VAL A 99 -1.09 20.94 0.95
N LEU A 100 -0.10 20.77 1.83
CA LEU A 100 -0.09 19.65 2.78
C LEU A 100 -0.96 19.96 4.01
N ASP A 101 -0.90 21.18 4.51
CA ASP A 101 -1.59 21.64 5.73
C ASP A 101 -3.10 21.89 5.49
N SER A 102 -3.50 22.26 4.27
CA SER A 102 -4.91 22.46 3.89
C SER A 102 -5.70 21.16 3.68
N ARG A 103 -5.09 19.99 3.92
CA ARG A 103 -5.75 18.70 3.75
C ARG A 103 -6.65 18.42 4.95
N ASP A 104 -7.89 18.06 4.69
CA ASP A 104 -8.84 17.71 5.74
C ASP A 104 -8.33 16.55 6.60
N GLU A 105 -8.36 16.76 7.91
CA GLU A 105 -8.09 15.71 8.89
C GLU A 105 -9.37 14.87 9.07
N GLN A 106 -9.27 13.57 8.78
CA GLN A 106 -10.36 12.63 9.04
C GLN A 106 -10.11 11.91 10.37
N ILE A 107 -10.95 12.19 11.37
CA ILE A 107 -10.94 11.46 12.65
C ILE A 107 -11.44 10.04 12.40
N LYS A 108 -10.61 9.04 12.73
CA LYS A 108 -10.95 7.62 12.69
C LYS A 108 -10.69 7.01 14.05
N GLU A 109 -11.73 6.54 14.72
CA GLU A 109 -11.63 5.81 15.97
C GLU A 109 -11.41 4.33 15.67
N THR A 110 -10.38 3.73 16.27
CA THR A 110 -10.06 2.31 16.09
C THR A 110 -9.67 1.68 17.42
N ILE A 111 -10.06 0.42 17.62
CA ILE A 111 -9.56 -0.41 18.71
C ILE A 111 -8.24 -1.02 18.28
N LYS A 112 -7.23 -0.99 19.16
CA LYS A 112 -5.92 -1.61 18.92
C LYS A 112 -5.55 -2.47 20.11
N ARG A 113 -5.19 -3.73 19.84
CA ARG A 113 -4.61 -4.62 20.86
C ARG A 113 -3.18 -4.16 21.18
N ARG A 114 -2.89 -3.93 22.47
CA ARG A 114 -1.52 -3.74 22.96
C ARG A 114 -0.97 -5.11 23.37
N ILE A 115 0.18 -5.48 22.84
CA ILE A 115 0.93 -6.66 23.27
C ILE A 115 2.20 -6.11 23.92
N ASP A 116 2.37 -6.34 25.22
CA ASP A 116 3.64 -6.02 25.88
C ASP A 116 4.69 -7.05 25.42
N LYS A 117 5.86 -6.55 25.05
CA LYS A 117 6.98 -7.35 24.51
C LYS A 117 7.71 -8.08 25.62
#